data_AF-A0A975HDJ7-F1
#
_entry.id   AF-A0A975HDJ7-F1
#
_cell.length_a   1.000
_cell.length_b   1.000
_cell.length_c   1.000
_cell.angle_alpha   90.00
_cell.angle_beta   90.00
_cell.angle_gamma   90.00
#
_symmetry.space_group_name_H-M   'P 1'
#
loop_
_entity.id
_entity.type
_entity.pdbx_description
1 polymer ?
#
loop_
_entity_poly.entity_id
_entity_poly.type
_entity_poly.pdbx_seq_one_letter_code
_entity_poly.pdbx_strand_id
1 'polypeptide(L)'
;MSRRRPGWEDEVPMEDMEVGALRFHYWAGKFAEPAPDITDVLTARLPDARHLIAIWEPLATKAPSPSRCLPFCCLRRTVVFYHRPYVVGWPRGGRDMDGVFHPDWNKGFIEYDQIETRLGSDDIVEFDGDRFEVGGGHVCWSKSRPGAHKRWWMRFWARRQAEVARIGERAA
;
A
#
# COMPACT_ATOMS: atom_id res chain seq x y z
N MET A 1 -30.99 0.77 12.89
CA MET A 1 -29.64 1.30 13.18
C MET A 1 -28.83 1.22 11.89
N SER A 2 -28.51 2.38 11.30
CA SER A 2 -27.75 2.47 10.04
C SER A 2 -26.34 1.95 10.27
N ARG A 3 -25.96 0.83 9.64
CA ARG A 3 -24.58 0.35 9.61
C ARG A 3 -23.79 1.27 8.68
N ARG A 4 -23.28 2.39 9.21
CA ARG A 4 -22.34 3.25 8.50
C ARG A 4 -21.17 2.37 8.06
N ARG A 5 -20.85 2.36 6.77
CA ARG A 5 -19.61 1.74 6.28
C ARG A 5 -18.47 2.54 6.90
N PRO A 6 -17.48 1.89 7.56
CA PRO A 6 -16.29 2.59 8.01
C PRO A 6 -15.72 3.37 6.83
N GLY A 7 -15.68 4.69 6.96
CA GLY A 7 -15.01 5.57 6.01
C GLY A 7 -13.50 5.51 6.25
N TRP A 8 -12.72 5.91 5.25
CA TRP A 8 -11.26 5.98 5.41
C TRP A 8 -10.82 6.92 6.52
N GLU A 9 -11.71 7.79 7.01
CA GLU A 9 -11.51 8.76 8.10
C GLU A 9 -11.83 8.19 9.49
N ASP A 10 -12.47 7.02 9.59
CA ASP A 10 -12.82 6.36 10.87
C ASP A 10 -11.60 5.56 11.42
N GLU A 11 -10.41 6.17 11.34
CA GLU A 11 -9.08 5.54 11.38
C GLU A 11 -8.66 5.01 12.76
N VAL A 12 -7.95 3.87 12.78
CA VAL A 12 -7.08 3.49 13.91
C VAL A 12 -5.79 4.30 13.76
N PRO A 13 -5.48 5.22 14.68
CA PRO A 13 -4.22 5.96 14.68
C PRO A 13 -3.01 5.02 14.68
N MET A 14 -1.91 5.42 14.04
CA MET A 14 -0.68 4.62 14.03
C MET A 14 -0.14 4.35 15.45
N GLU A 15 -0.41 5.25 16.41
CA GLU A 15 -0.07 5.05 17.82
C GLU A 15 -0.81 3.87 18.48
N ASP A 16 -2.01 3.55 18.02
CA ASP A 16 -2.84 2.46 18.58
C ASP A 16 -2.55 1.12 17.89
N MET A 17 -1.63 1.12 16.92
CA MET A 17 -1.21 -0.11 16.26
C MET A 17 -0.08 -0.78 17.01
N GLU A 18 0.04 -2.09 16.85
CA GLU A 18 1.17 -2.84 17.39
C GLU A 18 1.96 -3.47 16.25
N VAL A 19 3.21 -3.85 16.52
CA VAL A 19 3.91 -4.78 15.64
C VAL A 19 3.19 -6.12 15.82
N GLY A 20 2.23 -6.39 14.96
CA GLY A 20 1.46 -7.62 15.05
C GLY A 20 2.16 -8.77 14.37
N ALA A 21 1.89 -9.99 14.84
CA ALA A 21 2.38 -11.22 14.26
C ALA A 21 1.66 -11.55 12.93
N LEU A 22 1.71 -10.62 11.96
CA LEU A 22 1.15 -10.82 10.64
C LEU A 22 1.99 -11.85 9.89
N ARG A 23 1.35 -12.92 9.41
CA ARG A 23 2.00 -13.94 8.59
C ARG A 23 1.54 -13.82 7.15
N PHE A 24 2.47 -13.93 6.21
CA PHE A 24 2.13 -13.94 4.80
C PHE A 24 1.66 -15.35 4.41
N HIS A 25 0.48 -15.48 3.81
CA HIS A 25 -0.13 -16.79 3.49
C HIS A 25 -0.27 -17.06 2.00
N TYR A 26 -0.63 -16.08 1.19
CA TYR A 26 -0.79 -16.27 -0.24
C TYR A 26 -0.53 -15.00 -1.03
N TRP A 27 0.05 -15.20 -2.20
CA TRP A 27 0.34 -14.19 -3.20
C TRP A 27 -0.51 -14.46 -4.43
N ALA A 28 -1.32 -13.48 -4.84
CA ALA A 28 -2.06 -13.54 -6.10
C ALA A 28 -1.14 -13.82 -7.31
N GLY A 29 -1.04 -15.09 -7.72
CA GLY A 29 -0.46 -15.53 -8.98
C GLY A 29 0.99 -16.04 -8.99
N LYS A 30 1.75 -16.00 -7.88
CA LYS A 30 3.09 -16.62 -7.78
C LYS A 30 3.41 -17.08 -6.37
N PHE A 31 3.70 -18.36 -6.15
CA PHE A 31 4.44 -18.83 -4.97
C PHE A 31 5.92 -18.46 -5.17
N ALA A 32 6.31 -17.19 -5.06
CA ALA A 32 7.75 -16.90 -5.06
C ALA A 32 8.28 -17.11 -3.65
N GLU A 33 9.13 -18.13 -3.50
CA GLU A 33 9.99 -18.24 -2.34
C GLU A 33 11.26 -17.41 -2.56
N PRO A 34 11.73 -16.68 -1.53
CA PRO A 34 11.08 -16.50 -0.22
C PRO A 34 9.94 -15.47 -0.27
N ALA A 35 8.93 -15.66 0.59
CA ALA A 35 7.90 -14.64 0.84
C ALA A 35 8.55 -13.34 1.34
N PRO A 36 7.96 -12.16 1.06
CA PRO A 36 8.49 -10.90 1.53
C PRO A 36 8.51 -10.84 3.07
N ASP A 37 9.58 -10.30 3.64
CA ASP A 37 9.66 -10.05 5.08
C ASP A 37 8.72 -8.91 5.46
N ILE A 38 7.71 -9.23 6.28
CA ILE A 38 6.69 -8.30 6.78
C ILE A 38 6.72 -8.18 8.30
N THR A 39 7.83 -8.56 8.95
CA THR A 39 7.96 -8.55 10.42
C THR A 39 7.92 -7.15 11.04
N ASP A 40 8.19 -6.10 10.26
CA ASP A 40 8.15 -4.71 10.70
C ASP A 40 6.82 -4.00 10.35
N VAL A 41 5.86 -4.73 9.78
CA VAL A 41 4.53 -4.23 9.44
C VAL A 41 3.70 -4.08 10.71
N LEU A 42 3.01 -2.96 10.82
CA LEU A 42 2.11 -2.71 11.94
C LEU A 42 0.72 -3.23 11.60
N THR A 43 0.06 -3.84 12.58
CA THR A 43 -1.30 -4.35 12.40
C THR A 43 -2.17 -4.11 13.63
N ALA A 44 -3.46 -3.90 13.38
CA ALA A 44 -4.46 -3.72 14.43
C ALA A 44 -5.85 -4.16 13.94
N ARG A 45 -6.67 -4.66 14.87
CA ARG A 45 -8.10 -4.84 14.63
C ARG A 45 -8.79 -3.48 14.68
N LEU A 46 -9.77 -3.26 13.81
CA LEU A 46 -10.64 -2.09 13.93
C LEU A 46 -11.66 -2.32 15.05
N PRO A 47 -11.80 -1.41 16.04
CA PRO A 47 -12.65 -1.60 17.23
C PRO A 47 -14.08 -2.04 16.91
N ASP A 48 -14.70 -1.42 15.90
CA ASP A 48 -16.09 -1.68 15.51
C ASP A 48 -16.25 -2.61 14.30
N ALA A 49 -15.15 -3.17 13.80
CA ALA A 49 -15.14 -3.98 12.58
C ALA A 49 -14.21 -5.19 12.70
N ARG A 50 -14.60 -6.19 13.50
CA ARG A 50 -13.86 -7.47 13.69
C ARG A 50 -13.54 -8.23 12.40
N HIS A 51 -14.26 -7.94 11.33
CA HIS A 51 -14.05 -8.51 10.00
C HIS A 51 -12.99 -7.78 9.17
N LEU A 52 -12.40 -6.72 9.72
CA LEU A 52 -11.35 -5.90 9.12
C LEU A 52 -10.15 -5.80 10.05
N ILE A 53 -8.97 -5.75 9.44
CA ILE A 53 -7.74 -5.31 10.09
C ILE A 53 -7.14 -4.16 9.30
N ALA A 54 -6.45 -3.26 10.00
CA ALA A 54 -5.59 -2.25 9.41
C ALA A 54 -4.16 -2.78 9.36
N ILE A 55 -3.48 -2.57 8.24
CA ILE A 55 -2.10 -2.97 8.02
C ILE A 55 -1.32 -1.74 7.57
N TRP A 56 -0.18 -1.47 8.20
CA TRP A 56 0.71 -0.37 7.81
C TRP A 56 2.10 -0.89 7.52
N GLU A 57 2.46 -0.85 6.25
CA GLU A 57 3.76 -1.24 5.74
C GLU A 57 4.68 -0.01 5.64
N PRO A 58 5.86 -0.01 6.27
CA PRO A 58 6.82 1.06 6.04
C PRO A 58 7.37 0.98 4.61
N LEU A 59 7.41 2.13 3.92
CA LEU A 59 7.89 2.20 2.54
C LEU A 59 9.41 2.45 2.51
N ALA A 60 10.13 1.59 1.80
CA ALA A 60 11.57 1.65 1.63
C ALA A 60 11.98 2.68 0.55
N THR A 61 11.59 3.94 0.75
CA THR A 61 11.85 5.04 -0.19
C THR A 61 12.79 6.10 0.40
N LYS A 62 13.52 6.79 -0.48
CA LYS A 62 14.29 7.99 -0.15
C LYS A 62 13.55 9.29 -0.50
N ALA A 63 12.30 9.20 -0.97
CA ALA A 63 11.50 10.36 -1.33
C ALA A 63 11.33 11.32 -0.13
N PRO A 64 11.37 12.65 -0.37
CA PRO A 64 11.25 13.63 0.70
C PRO A 64 9.83 13.70 1.25
N SER A 65 9.64 14.50 2.30
CA SER A 65 8.33 14.72 2.93
C SER A 65 7.26 15.26 1.95
N PRO A 66 5.96 15.17 2.30
CA PRO A 66 4.85 15.62 1.45
C PRO A 66 4.88 17.09 1.01
N SER A 67 5.68 17.93 1.67
CA SER A 67 5.88 19.34 1.28
C SER A 67 6.54 19.47 -0.10
N ARG A 68 7.33 18.47 -0.50
CA ARG A 68 8.11 18.45 -1.74
C ARG A 68 7.77 17.28 -2.66
N CYS A 69 6.96 16.33 -2.20
CA CYS A 69 6.68 15.11 -2.94
C CYS A 69 5.20 14.72 -2.86
N LEU A 70 4.68 14.13 -3.94
CA LEU A 70 3.36 13.52 -4.01
C LEU A 70 3.50 12.05 -4.40
N PRO A 71 2.97 11.11 -3.59
CA PRO A 71 2.92 9.71 -3.96
C PRO A 71 1.76 9.44 -4.92
N PHE A 72 1.96 8.48 -5.81
CA PHE A 72 0.93 7.93 -6.67
C PHE A 72 0.99 6.40 -6.56
N CYS A 73 -0.05 5.80 -5.99
CA CYS A 73 -0.20 4.37 -5.98
C CYS A 73 -0.77 3.94 -7.32
N CYS A 74 -0.02 3.14 -8.07
CA CYS A 74 -0.43 2.60 -9.34
C CYS A 74 -0.20 1.09 -9.36
N LEU A 75 -1.02 0.38 -10.13
CA LEU A 75 -0.95 -1.08 -10.22
C LEU A 75 -1.18 -1.74 -8.83
N ARG A 76 -0.94 -3.04 -8.72
CA ARG A 76 -1.24 -3.79 -7.48
C ARG A 76 -0.25 -3.54 -6.33
N ARG A 77 0.98 -3.11 -6.64
CA ARG A 77 2.10 -2.98 -5.67
C ARG A 77 3.02 -1.79 -5.92
N THR A 78 2.77 -0.94 -6.90
CA THR A 78 3.74 0.09 -7.28
C THR A 78 3.37 1.43 -6.67
N VAL A 79 4.35 2.11 -6.08
CA VAL A 79 4.22 3.50 -5.65
C VAL A 79 5.29 4.33 -6.33
N VAL A 80 4.86 5.36 -7.06
CA VAL A 80 5.75 6.34 -7.68
C VAL A 80 5.68 7.64 -6.88
N PHE A 81 6.83 8.21 -6.58
CA PHE A 81 6.97 9.45 -5.81
C PHE A 81 7.37 10.60 -6.75
N TYR A 82 6.45 11.51 -7.02
CA TYR A 82 6.68 12.64 -7.91
C TYR A 82 7.07 13.91 -7.16
N HIS A 83 7.73 14.83 -7.87
CA HIS A 83 8.01 16.18 -7.39
C HIS A 83 6.72 16.98 -7.12
N ARG A 84 6.72 17.79 -6.05
CA ARG A 84 5.67 18.78 -5.73
C ARG A 84 6.27 20.20 -5.69
N PRO A 85 5.73 21.17 -6.46
CA PRO A 85 4.69 21.01 -7.47
C PRO A 85 5.15 20.09 -8.60
N TYR A 86 4.20 19.54 -9.36
CA TYR A 86 4.54 18.72 -10.51
C TYR A 86 5.40 19.52 -11.49
N VAL A 87 6.60 18.99 -11.77
CA VAL A 87 7.48 19.52 -12.80
C VAL A 87 7.53 18.49 -13.90
N VAL A 88 7.19 18.87 -15.12
CA VAL A 88 7.42 18.03 -16.29
C VAL A 88 8.90 18.12 -16.61
N GLY A 89 9.59 16.98 -16.61
CA GLY A 89 10.99 16.92 -17.00
C GLY A 89 11.15 17.34 -18.47
N TRP A 90 12.32 17.87 -18.80
CA TRP A 90 12.66 18.07 -20.21
C TRP A 90 12.56 16.73 -20.94
N PRO A 91 11.91 16.67 -22.13
CA PRO A 91 11.79 15.44 -22.88
C PRO A 91 13.19 14.88 -23.12
N ARG A 92 13.50 13.72 -22.52
CA ARG A 92 14.80 13.05 -22.76
C ARG A 92 14.83 12.32 -24.10
N GLY A 93 13.67 12.23 -24.76
CA GLY A 93 13.38 11.33 -25.85
C GLY A 93 13.63 9.86 -25.50
N GLY A 94 13.26 8.98 -26.40
CA GLY A 94 13.48 7.54 -26.30
C GLY A 94 13.60 6.94 -27.69
N ARG A 95 14.13 5.71 -27.81
CA ARG A 95 14.15 4.97 -29.08
C ARG A 95 13.14 3.84 -29.04
N ASP A 96 12.48 3.56 -30.16
CA ASP A 96 11.58 2.39 -30.26
C ASP A 96 12.39 1.11 -30.48
N MET A 97 11.67 -0.01 -30.55
CA MET A 97 12.25 -1.30 -30.92
C MET A 97 12.91 -1.27 -32.31
N ASP A 98 12.53 -0.32 -33.17
CA ASP A 98 13.12 -0.09 -34.50
C ASP A 98 14.28 0.94 -34.48
N GLY A 99 14.62 1.48 -33.31
CA GLY A 99 15.71 2.43 -33.10
C GLY A 99 15.41 3.89 -33.45
N VAL A 100 14.18 4.24 -33.87
CA VAL A 100 13.75 5.60 -34.19
C VAL A 100 13.68 6.42 -32.90
N PHE A 101 14.32 7.60 -32.89
CA PHE A 101 14.31 8.49 -31.73
C PHE A 101 13.05 9.36 -31.73
N HIS A 102 12.26 9.23 -30.66
CA HIS A 102 11.07 10.04 -30.39
C HIS A 102 11.40 11.05 -29.30
N PRO A 103 11.55 12.34 -29.62
CA PRO A 103 11.97 13.37 -28.66
C PRO A 103 10.98 13.51 -27.49
N ASP A 104 9.71 13.13 -27.70
CA ASP A 104 8.63 13.33 -26.74
C ASP A 104 8.31 12.10 -25.88
N TRP A 105 8.96 10.95 -26.12
CA TRP A 105 8.58 9.67 -25.51
C TRP A 105 8.84 9.59 -24.00
N ASN A 106 9.61 10.53 -23.45
CA ASN A 106 9.89 10.61 -22.02
C ASN A 106 9.47 11.97 -21.44
N LYS A 107 8.29 12.48 -21.84
CA LYS A 107 7.61 13.59 -21.17
C LYS A 107 6.95 13.09 -19.87
N GLY A 108 7.76 12.82 -18.86
CA GLY A 108 7.32 12.40 -17.53
C GLY A 108 7.35 13.53 -16.51
N PHE A 109 6.56 13.41 -15.45
CA PHE A 109 6.81 14.20 -14.24
C PHE A 109 8.18 13.81 -13.66
N ILE A 110 8.85 14.76 -13.00
CA ILE A 110 10.09 14.46 -12.28
C ILE A 110 9.77 13.51 -11.13
N GLU A 111 10.37 12.33 -11.16
CA GLU A 111 10.28 11.29 -10.14
C GLU A 111 11.44 11.42 -9.16
N TYR A 112 11.14 11.25 -7.87
CA TYR A 112 12.14 11.05 -6.82
C TYR A 112 12.51 9.58 -6.68
N ASP A 113 11.50 8.71 -6.76
CA ASP A 113 11.64 7.29 -6.46
C ASP A 113 10.45 6.50 -7.03
N GLN A 114 10.67 5.23 -7.32
CA GLN A 114 9.63 4.26 -7.64
C GLN A 114 9.94 2.97 -6.90
N ILE A 115 8.99 2.50 -6.10
CA ILE A 115 9.16 1.31 -5.27
C ILE A 115 8.04 0.30 -5.51
N GLU A 116 8.33 -0.96 -5.20
CA GLU A 116 7.33 -2.00 -5.04
C GLU A 116 7.05 -2.23 -3.55
N THR A 117 5.77 -2.28 -3.19
CA THR A 117 5.30 -2.65 -1.85
C THR A 117 5.40 -4.15 -1.66
N ARG A 118 5.66 -4.56 -0.42
CA ARG A 118 5.77 -5.97 -0.04
C ARG A 118 4.41 -6.65 -0.03
N LEU A 119 3.39 -5.93 0.40
CA LEU A 119 1.99 -6.36 0.28
C LEU A 119 1.38 -5.73 -0.96
N GLY A 120 0.63 -6.52 -1.72
CA GLY A 120 -0.23 -6.06 -2.79
C GLY A 120 -1.70 -6.18 -2.45
N SER A 121 -2.52 -5.51 -3.24
CA SER A 121 -3.95 -5.83 -3.26
C SER A 121 -4.15 -7.30 -3.65
N ASP A 122 -5.12 -7.95 -3.01
CA ASP A 122 -5.53 -9.34 -3.19
C ASP A 122 -4.58 -10.39 -2.58
N ASP A 123 -3.53 -9.97 -1.86
CA ASP A 123 -2.71 -10.89 -1.06
C ASP A 123 -3.49 -11.41 0.15
N ILE A 124 -3.17 -12.61 0.62
CA ILE A 124 -3.74 -13.17 1.84
C ILE A 124 -2.71 -13.19 2.96
N VAL A 125 -3.11 -12.66 4.09
CA VAL A 125 -2.32 -12.64 5.33
C VAL A 125 -3.10 -13.34 6.44
N GLU A 126 -2.40 -13.87 7.44
CA GLU A 126 -2.99 -14.40 8.66
C GLU A 126 -2.62 -13.52 9.84
N PHE A 127 -3.62 -13.25 10.68
CA PHE A 127 -3.50 -12.47 11.88
C PHE A 127 -4.39 -13.07 12.97
N ASP A 128 -3.83 -13.38 14.14
CA ASP A 128 -4.51 -14.11 15.23
C ASP A 128 -5.22 -15.42 14.78
N GLY A 129 -4.64 -16.15 13.82
CA GLY A 129 -5.21 -17.39 13.27
C GLY A 129 -6.38 -17.19 12.28
N ASP A 130 -6.74 -15.94 11.98
CA ASP A 130 -7.73 -15.59 10.96
C ASP A 130 -7.05 -15.20 9.65
N ARG A 131 -7.59 -15.63 8.51
CA ARG A 131 -7.13 -15.21 7.17
C ARG A 131 -7.86 -13.97 6.69
N PHE A 132 -7.10 -13.03 6.14
CA PHE A 132 -7.58 -11.76 5.59
C PHE A 132 -7.04 -11.54 4.19
N GLU A 133 -7.91 -11.06 3.30
CA GLU A 133 -7.57 -10.59 1.96
C GLU A 133 -7.29 -9.09 1.99
N VAL A 134 -6.10 -8.70 1.54
CA VAL A 134 -5.62 -7.32 1.51
C VAL A 134 -6.35 -6.56 0.40
N GLY A 135 -7.01 -5.46 0.76
CA GLY A 135 -7.68 -4.58 -0.21
C GLY A 135 -6.74 -3.55 -0.81
N GLY A 136 -7.31 -2.54 -1.47
CA GLY A 136 -6.56 -1.37 -1.93
C GLY A 136 -5.86 -0.66 -0.77
N GLY A 137 -4.69 -0.07 -1.04
CA GLY A 137 -3.93 0.68 -0.06
C GLY A 137 -3.81 2.17 -0.39
N HIS A 138 -3.36 2.93 0.60
CA HIS A 138 -3.16 4.37 0.52
C HIS A 138 -1.80 4.77 1.11
N VAL A 139 -1.08 5.65 0.41
CA VAL A 139 0.23 6.11 0.86
C VAL A 139 0.06 7.27 1.83
N CYS A 140 0.57 7.11 3.04
CA CYS A 140 0.45 8.05 4.15
C CYS A 140 1.82 8.53 4.62
N TRP A 141 1.90 9.79 5.04
CA TRP A 141 3.07 10.31 5.75
C TRP A 141 2.78 10.35 7.23
N SER A 142 3.49 9.52 8.01
CA SER A 142 3.29 9.51 9.45
C SER A 142 4.22 10.50 10.14
N LYS A 143 3.66 11.26 11.08
CA LYS A 143 4.42 11.91 12.14
C LYS A 143 4.85 10.79 13.09
N SER A 144 6.06 10.27 12.89
CA SER A 144 6.85 9.48 13.85
C SER A 144 6.10 8.98 15.10
N ARG A 145 6.06 7.66 15.31
CA ARG A 145 5.83 7.11 16.66
C ARG A 145 6.80 7.74 17.67
N PRO A 146 6.46 7.82 18.97
CA PRO A 146 7.43 8.20 19.99
C PRO A 146 8.73 7.37 19.82
N GLY A 147 9.85 8.05 19.56
CA GLY A 147 11.15 7.41 19.31
C GLY A 147 11.45 6.94 17.88
N ALA A 148 10.54 7.10 16.91
CA ALA A 148 10.76 6.76 15.50
C ALA A 148 11.00 7.99 14.62
N HIS A 149 11.61 7.81 13.46
CA HIS A 149 11.71 8.87 12.44
C HIS A 149 10.44 8.94 11.57
N LYS A 150 10.07 10.16 11.14
CA LYS A 150 9.01 10.38 10.13
C LYS A 150 9.39 9.68 8.83
N ARG A 151 8.43 8.99 8.21
CA ARG A 151 8.63 8.28 6.95
C ARG A 151 7.30 8.06 6.22
N TRP A 152 7.39 7.61 4.98
CA TRP A 152 6.26 7.16 4.18
C TRP A 152 5.82 5.75 4.59
N TRP A 153 4.52 5.52 4.58
CA TRP A 153 3.88 4.24 4.89
C TRP A 153 2.82 3.93 3.84
N MET A 154 2.61 2.65 3.55
CA MET A 154 1.45 2.17 2.82
C MET A 154 0.46 1.59 3.82
N ARG A 155 -0.77 2.09 3.80
CA ARG A 155 -1.85 1.61 4.65
C ARG A 155 -2.80 0.76 3.83
N PHE A 156 -3.08 -0.44 4.30
CA PHE A 156 -4.12 -1.31 3.74
C PHE A 156 -5.25 -1.56 4.73
N TRP A 157 -6.41 -1.86 4.20
CA TRP A 157 -7.45 -2.60 4.93
C TRP A 157 -7.47 -4.02 4.40
N ALA A 158 -7.49 -5.01 5.29
CA ALA A 158 -7.68 -6.40 4.90
C ALA A 158 -8.97 -6.96 5.50
N ARG A 159 -9.73 -7.71 4.70
CA ARG A 159 -11.05 -8.26 5.05
C ARG A 159 -10.96 -9.75 5.30
N ARG A 160 -11.58 -10.21 6.39
CA ARG A 160 -11.58 -11.63 6.77
C ARG A 160 -12.23 -12.49 5.68
N GLN A 161 -11.56 -13.55 5.23
CA GLN A 161 -12.03 -14.39 4.12
C GLN A 161 -13.38 -15.08 4.39
N ALA A 162 -13.65 -15.48 5.63
CA ALA A 162 -14.95 -16.06 6.02
C ALA A 162 -16.14 -15.12 5.75
N GLU A 163 -15.90 -13.80 5.70
CA GLU A 163 -16.91 -12.80 5.35
C GLU A 163 -16.97 -12.54 3.84
N VAL A 164 -15.84 -12.66 3.12
CA VAL A 164 -15.78 -12.57 1.65
C VAL A 164 -16.60 -13.69 1.01
N ALA A 165 -16.42 -14.93 1.47
CA ALA A 165 -17.19 -16.08 0.98
C ALA A 165 -18.71 -15.88 1.14
N ARG A 166 -19.14 -15.38 2.31
CA ARG A 166 -20.56 -15.11 2.60
C ARG A 166 -21.17 -13.99 1.74
N ILE A 167 -20.36 -13.02 1.31
CA ILE A 167 -20.80 -11.95 0.40
C ILE A 167 -20.89 -12.48 -1.03
N GLY A 168 -19.92 -13.30 -1.46
CA GLY A 168 -19.92 -13.94 -2.79
C GLY A 168 -21.14 -14.85 -3.01
N GLU A 169 -21.50 -15.65 -2.02
CA GLU A 169 -22.71 -16.52 -2.08
C GLU A 169 -24.03 -15.75 -2.13
N ARG A 170 -24.07 -14.50 -1.65
CA ARG A 170 -25.26 -13.64 -1.71
C ARG A 170 -25.40 -12.85 -3.00
N ALA A 171 -24.33 -12.79 -3.79
CA ALA A 171 -24.29 -12.09 -5.07
C ALA A 171 -24.49 -13.03 -6.28
N ALA A 172 -24.54 -14.34 -6.04
CA ALA A 172 -24.87 -15.39 -7.00
C ALA A 172 -26.34 -15.83 -6.86
#